data_AF-A0A6V7U908-F1
#
_entry.id   AF-A0A6V7U908-F1
#
_cell.length_a   1.000
_cell.length_b   1.000
_cell.length_c   1.000
_cell.angle_alpha   90.00
_cell.angle_beta   90.00
_cell.angle_gamma   90.00
#
_symmetry.space_group_name_H-M   'P 1'
#
loop_
_entity.id
_entity.type
_entity.pdbx_description
1 polymer ?
#
loop_
_entity_poly.entity_id
_entity_poly.type
_entity_poly.pdbx_seq_one_letter_code
_entity_poly.pdbx_strand_id
1 'polypeptide(L)'
;MTTHFKPIQPLRDANAEDGFSDEQKYWMRLEEAAVFEESCCSCDFKPSTPYSLAVAGGSRVIVFDTATTEQSAIYSRFKTSICSIKYRHDGALLGVSTENGFLQFFDTHSEKPRKQGLRTPIRTIKAHKSQIYSFQFDAGGHKVASFSDDCYTKLFDLATENASPIWNCGAHMDFIRTGAFVPNNEFLLATGSYDNTIHLWDTRQDGSSFVREFNHGLPVEKILFVSSQNNLLASAGGNLIKFWDLNNGQIVKELQLHKKTITSLNLSKDETFLISGSVDRRVNIVKLDNFDLVHTWHLDAPIQSLAIDHSDNHVAFGLGNNNLAIWRRKEEEKVEKIKKSKSGKRKRKRNESKEVLQETITTNNNDVDLPENIEEEEPEERPKGLIIFRKERDGEQEKVELKLTERQLEQMKLGDHDYLLREGRVQELVSTILLKIKNYSFEYIVAVFHQIRIRQQLKLALSNLERFELVNLFQFLTNNIGNKQFFDILYDVIVVTLEIYVQKPLHRDVRNAVRLLQKILDKEIEAQKKLLRNGGLFEMMKNGNKNNLTVKKEEKLKVKEEIKNVEMKENEEEDGEEDEEEKEEEKKKKKRRRRRGRKRRRMKNQKS
;
A
#
# COMPACT_ATOMS: atom_id res chain seq x y z
N MET A 1 0.61 10.69 -48.31
CA MET A 1 0.71 10.59 -46.84
C MET A 1 1.12 11.95 -46.32
N THR A 2 0.19 12.69 -45.70
CA THR A 2 0.52 13.93 -44.99
C THR A 2 1.20 13.54 -43.69
N THR A 3 2.48 13.87 -43.54
CA THR A 3 3.21 13.61 -42.29
C THR A 3 2.74 14.60 -41.22
N HIS A 4 1.90 14.14 -40.29
CA HIS A 4 1.47 14.96 -39.16
C HIS A 4 2.64 15.18 -38.19
N PHE A 5 2.83 16.44 -37.78
CA PHE A 5 3.89 16.81 -36.85
C PHE A 5 3.51 16.36 -35.43
N LYS A 6 4.40 15.61 -34.78
CA LYS A 6 4.23 15.22 -33.38
C LYS A 6 4.93 16.24 -32.48
N PRO A 7 4.26 16.74 -31.43
CA PRO A 7 4.90 17.63 -30.46
C PRO A 7 6.06 16.92 -29.75
N ILE A 8 7.02 17.70 -29.25
CA ILE A 8 8.14 17.15 -28.48
C ILE A 8 7.58 16.49 -27.23
N GLN A 9 7.87 15.20 -27.08
CA GLN A 9 7.59 14.47 -25.85
C GLN A 9 8.78 14.64 -24.91
N PRO A 10 8.55 14.92 -23.61
CA PRO A 10 9.64 14.90 -22.64
C PRO A 10 10.30 13.53 -22.69
N LEU A 11 11.64 13.48 -22.68
CA LEU A 11 12.31 12.19 -22.63
C LEU A 11 11.96 11.56 -21.28
N ARG A 12 11.19 10.49 -21.33
CA ARG A 12 10.85 9.70 -20.18
C ARG A 12 11.88 8.59 -20.09
N ASP A 13 12.43 8.41 -18.90
CA ASP A 13 13.39 7.35 -18.60
C ASP A 13 12.79 5.99 -19.00
N ALA A 14 13.38 5.32 -20.00
CA ALA A 14 12.94 3.99 -20.42
C ALA A 14 13.24 2.92 -19.35
N ASN A 15 14.23 3.20 -18.48
CA ASN A 15 14.75 2.32 -17.44
C ASN A 15 14.57 2.88 -16.02
N ALA A 16 13.95 4.05 -15.84
CA ALA A 16 13.39 4.33 -14.53
C ALA A 16 12.22 3.38 -14.41
N GLU A 17 12.42 2.29 -13.68
CA GLU A 17 11.33 1.77 -12.88
C GLU A 17 10.75 3.01 -12.19
N ASP A 18 9.60 3.50 -12.66
CA ASP A 18 8.80 4.46 -11.91
C ASP A 18 8.79 3.86 -10.50
N GLY A 19 9.48 4.48 -9.54
CA GLY A 19 9.87 3.84 -8.27
C GLY A 19 8.69 3.44 -7.37
N PHE A 20 7.48 3.54 -7.91
CA PHE A 20 6.21 3.25 -7.31
C PHE A 20 5.36 2.44 -8.29
N SER A 21 4.99 1.23 -7.89
CA SER A 21 3.95 0.43 -8.55
C SER A 21 2.67 1.27 -8.72
N ASP A 22 1.86 0.97 -9.74
CA ASP A 22 0.58 1.65 -9.95
C ASP A 22 -0.36 1.50 -8.73
N GLU A 23 -0.23 0.39 -8.00
CA GLU A 23 -0.91 0.15 -6.73
C GLU A 23 -0.38 1.08 -5.62
N GLN A 24 0.93 1.33 -5.60
CA GLN A 24 1.50 2.29 -4.65
C GLN A 24 1.08 3.72 -4.98
N LYS A 25 1.02 4.09 -6.27
CA LYS A 25 0.45 5.37 -6.71
C LYS A 25 -1.04 5.48 -6.36
N TYR A 26 -1.78 4.37 -6.38
CA TYR A 26 -3.17 4.32 -5.92
C TYR A 26 -3.28 4.73 -4.45
N TRP A 27 -2.47 4.15 -3.58
CA TRP A 27 -2.52 4.42 -2.14
C TRP A 27 -1.85 5.75 -1.73
N MET A 28 -0.86 6.23 -2.47
CA MET A 28 -0.26 7.56 -2.24
C MET A 28 -1.21 8.72 -2.56
N ARG A 29 -2.29 8.49 -3.31
CA ARG A 29 -3.30 9.53 -3.61
C ARG A 29 -4.24 9.82 -2.45
N LEU A 30 -4.24 9.00 -1.41
CA LEU A 30 -4.96 9.28 -0.18
C LEU A 30 -4.15 10.27 0.62
N GLU A 31 -4.71 11.47 0.78
CA GLU A 31 -4.10 12.54 1.55
C GLU A 31 -4.98 12.90 2.75
N GLU A 32 -4.35 13.49 3.75
CA GLU A 32 -5.03 13.98 4.95
C GLU A 32 -6.00 15.09 4.59
N ALA A 33 -7.30 14.83 4.75
CA ALA A 33 -8.35 15.79 4.45
C ALA A 33 -8.71 16.64 5.67
N ALA A 34 -8.81 16.00 6.83
CA ALA A 34 -9.14 16.67 8.09
C ALA A 34 -8.62 15.90 9.30
N VAL A 35 -8.25 16.64 10.34
CA VAL A 35 -7.95 16.12 11.67
C VAL A 35 -8.86 16.78 12.69
N PHE A 36 -9.53 15.96 13.50
CA PHE A 36 -10.41 16.42 14.58
C PHE A 36 -9.82 16.02 15.92
N GLU A 37 -9.90 16.91 16.91
CA GLU A 37 -9.50 16.64 18.31
C GLU A 37 -10.62 15.88 19.05
N GLU A 38 -10.94 14.69 18.56
CA GLU A 38 -11.94 13.82 19.17
C GLU A 38 -11.34 12.47 19.55
N SER A 39 -11.58 12.04 20.78
CA SER A 39 -11.21 10.70 21.24
C SER A 39 -11.89 9.66 20.35
N CYS A 40 -11.13 8.67 19.88
CA CYS A 40 -11.64 7.66 18.96
C CYS A 40 -11.32 6.27 19.49
N CYS A 41 -12.31 5.59 20.06
CA CYS A 41 -12.20 4.19 20.46
C CYS A 41 -12.54 3.23 19.31
N SER A 42 -13.55 3.56 18.51
CA SER A 42 -13.98 2.75 17.35
C SER A 42 -14.55 3.64 16.27
N CYS A 43 -14.32 3.29 15.01
CA CYS A 43 -14.89 3.94 13.84
C CYS A 43 -15.44 2.91 12.86
N ASP A 44 -16.48 3.28 12.12
CA ASP A 44 -17.08 2.45 11.07
C ASP A 44 -17.77 3.32 10.02
N PHE A 45 -17.69 2.93 8.75
CA PHE A 45 -18.37 3.62 7.65
C PHE A 45 -19.73 2.99 7.38
N LYS A 46 -20.71 3.83 7.03
CA LYS A 46 -22.00 3.38 6.53
C LYS A 46 -21.79 2.68 5.17
N PRO A 47 -22.25 1.44 4.98
CA PRO A 47 -22.04 0.73 3.70
C PRO A 47 -22.83 1.31 2.51
N SER A 48 -23.89 2.07 2.78
CA SER A 48 -24.75 2.71 1.77
C SER A 48 -24.40 4.19 1.59
N THR A 49 -24.62 4.74 0.39
CA THR A 49 -24.53 6.19 0.15
C THR A 49 -25.58 6.99 0.97
N PRO A 50 -25.27 8.15 1.56
CA PRO A 50 -23.94 8.76 1.70
C PRO A 50 -23.12 7.97 2.73
N TYR A 51 -21.88 7.62 2.39
CA TYR A 51 -20.98 6.75 3.18
C TYR A 51 -20.54 7.40 4.49
N SER A 52 -21.48 7.83 5.34
CA SER A 52 -21.18 8.58 6.55
C SER A 52 -20.33 7.76 7.53
N LEU A 53 -19.39 8.44 8.19
CA LEU A 53 -18.48 7.84 9.15
C LEU A 53 -19.06 7.99 10.55
N ALA A 54 -19.30 6.90 11.27
CA ALA A 54 -19.60 6.95 12.69
C ALA A 54 -18.34 6.75 13.51
N VAL A 55 -18.15 7.62 14.49
CA VAL A 55 -16.99 7.63 15.39
C VAL A 55 -17.47 7.59 16.83
N ALA A 56 -16.89 6.67 17.60
CA ALA A 56 -17.09 6.55 19.03
C ALA A 56 -16.06 7.41 19.75
N GLY A 57 -16.52 8.39 20.53
CA GLY A 57 -15.65 9.23 21.33
C GLY A 57 -16.12 9.36 22.77
N GLY A 58 -15.42 8.66 23.68
CA GLY A 58 -15.77 8.62 25.10
C GLY A 58 -17.24 8.22 25.28
N SER A 59 -18.07 9.16 25.75
CA SER A 59 -19.51 8.96 25.99
C SER A 59 -20.42 9.47 24.87
N ARG A 60 -19.89 9.79 23.69
CA ARG A 60 -20.65 10.30 22.55
C ARG A 60 -20.34 9.53 21.28
N VAL A 61 -21.33 9.44 20.40
CA VAL A 61 -21.13 9.01 19.00
C VAL A 61 -21.29 10.22 18.11
N ILE A 62 -20.35 10.41 17.19
CA ILE A 62 -20.34 11.52 16.24
C ILE A 62 -20.35 10.91 14.85
N VAL A 63 -21.29 11.36 14.01
CA VAL A 63 -21.40 10.92 12.62
C VAL A 63 -20.94 12.05 11.72
N PHE A 64 -19.91 11.79 10.91
CA PHE A 64 -19.36 12.70 9.92
C PHE A 64 -19.95 12.39 8.55
N ASP A 65 -20.25 13.44 7.79
CA ASP A 65 -20.56 13.29 6.38
C ASP A 65 -19.25 13.25 5.57
N THR A 66 -19.10 12.23 4.72
CA THR A 66 -17.94 12.09 3.82
C THR A 66 -17.81 13.19 2.78
N ALA A 67 -18.92 13.78 2.33
CA ALA A 67 -18.87 14.75 1.25
C ALA A 67 -18.26 16.09 1.68
N THR A 68 -18.68 16.57 2.86
CA THR A 68 -18.24 17.85 3.45
C THR A 68 -17.15 17.66 4.51
N THR A 69 -16.90 16.43 4.97
CA THR A 69 -16.04 16.13 6.13
C THR A 69 -16.46 16.93 7.37
N GLU A 70 -17.75 17.20 7.53
CA GLU A 70 -18.31 17.92 8.69
C GLU A 70 -19.12 16.98 9.58
N GLN A 71 -19.29 17.38 10.85
CA GLN A 71 -20.12 16.67 11.80
C GLN A 71 -21.60 16.83 11.46
N SER A 72 -22.25 15.72 11.11
CA SER A 72 -23.67 15.67 10.74
C SER A 72 -24.59 15.43 11.94
N ALA A 73 -24.19 14.56 12.88
CA ALA A 73 -25.03 14.20 14.02
C ALA A 73 -24.19 13.80 15.24
N ILE A 74 -24.73 14.09 16.43
CA ILE A 74 -24.12 13.74 17.72
C ILE A 74 -25.15 12.98 18.56
N TYR A 75 -24.76 11.83 19.10
CA TYR A 75 -25.52 11.03 20.06
C TYR A 75 -24.83 11.08 21.42
N SER A 76 -25.45 11.71 22.42
CA SER A 76 -24.82 11.97 23.73
C SER A 76 -25.53 11.32 24.92
N ARG A 77 -26.52 10.44 24.71
CA ARG A 77 -27.34 9.85 25.78
C ARG A 77 -26.69 8.68 26.52
N PHE A 78 -25.43 8.38 26.25
CA PHE A 78 -24.76 7.25 26.87
C PHE A 78 -24.34 7.62 28.29
N LYS A 79 -24.69 6.76 29.27
CA LYS A 79 -24.33 6.98 30.67
C LYS A 79 -22.84 6.73 30.94
N THR A 80 -22.19 5.96 30.07
CA THR A 80 -20.81 5.52 30.18
C THR A 80 -20.14 5.58 28.81
N SER A 81 -18.85 5.29 28.77
CA SER A 81 -18.09 5.23 27.53
C SER A 81 -18.60 4.15 26.59
N ILE A 82 -18.37 4.39 25.31
CA ILE A 82 -18.66 3.51 24.19
C ILE A 82 -17.40 2.72 23.87
N CYS A 83 -17.54 1.42 23.62
CA CYS A 83 -16.40 0.57 23.25
C CYS A 83 -16.32 0.37 21.73
N SER A 84 -17.43 0.02 21.10
CA SER A 84 -17.49 -0.29 19.67
C SER A 84 -18.72 0.30 19.01
N ILE A 85 -18.59 0.55 17.72
CA ILE A 85 -19.67 1.00 16.83
C ILE A 85 -19.59 0.19 15.54
N LYS A 86 -20.75 -0.21 15.04
CA LYS A 86 -20.91 -0.84 13.74
C LYS A 86 -22.21 -0.42 13.09
N TYR A 87 -22.17 -0.20 11.79
CA TYR A 87 -23.37 -0.11 10.97
C TYR A 87 -23.87 -1.51 10.61
N ARG A 88 -25.18 -1.62 10.45
CA ARG A 88 -25.76 -2.79 9.76
C ARG A 88 -25.40 -2.71 8.28
N HIS A 89 -25.35 -3.86 7.61
CA HIS A 89 -25.07 -4.00 6.18
C HIS A 89 -25.89 -3.03 5.27
N ASP A 90 -27.16 -2.75 5.61
CA ASP A 90 -28.03 -1.82 4.86
C ASP A 90 -27.68 -0.34 5.09
N GLY A 91 -26.88 -0.04 6.11
CA GLY A 91 -26.60 1.31 6.59
C GLY A 91 -27.75 1.97 7.37
N ALA A 92 -28.93 1.35 7.47
CA ALA A 92 -30.12 1.91 8.12
C ALA A 92 -30.06 1.92 9.66
N LEU A 93 -29.32 0.98 10.26
CA LEU A 93 -29.16 0.87 11.70
C LEU A 93 -27.72 1.08 12.11
N LEU A 94 -27.54 1.81 13.20
CA LEU A 94 -26.27 1.99 13.89
C LEU A 94 -26.35 1.27 15.24
N GLY A 95 -25.49 0.28 15.45
CA GLY A 95 -25.29 -0.34 16.74
C GLY A 95 -24.21 0.38 17.53
N VAL A 96 -24.38 0.44 18.86
CA VAL A 96 -23.40 1.02 19.77
C VAL A 96 -23.30 0.12 21.01
N SER A 97 -22.08 -0.26 21.39
CA SER A 97 -21.83 -0.98 22.65
C SER A 97 -21.27 -0.06 23.72
N THR A 98 -21.60 -0.34 24.98
CA THR A 98 -21.16 0.44 26.13
C THR A 98 -20.37 -0.41 27.11
N GLU A 99 -19.58 0.26 27.94
CA GLU A 99 -18.83 -0.39 29.03
C GLU A 99 -19.73 -1.07 30.08
N ASN A 100 -20.98 -0.62 30.22
CA ASN A 100 -21.94 -1.21 31.17
C ASN A 100 -22.67 -2.46 30.63
N GLY A 101 -22.22 -3.02 29.50
CA GLY A 101 -22.83 -4.23 28.92
C GLY A 101 -24.17 -3.99 28.22
N PHE A 102 -24.51 -2.73 27.90
CA PHE A 102 -25.66 -2.42 27.06
C PHE A 102 -25.28 -2.35 25.59
N LEU A 103 -26.17 -2.87 24.75
CA LEU A 103 -26.20 -2.66 23.31
C LEU A 103 -27.37 -1.71 22.99
N GLN A 104 -27.09 -0.65 22.26
CA GLN A 104 -28.09 0.33 21.84
C GLN A 104 -28.12 0.43 20.32
N PHE A 105 -29.32 0.49 19.75
CA PHE A 105 -29.51 0.60 18.30
C PHE A 105 -30.21 1.91 17.95
N PHE A 106 -29.69 2.60 16.94
CA PHE A 106 -30.19 3.89 16.47
C PHE A 106 -30.56 3.83 15.00
N ASP A 107 -31.61 4.55 14.62
CA ASP A 107 -31.98 4.75 13.22
C ASP A 107 -31.09 5.83 12.60
N THR A 108 -30.56 5.53 11.43
CA THR A 108 -29.72 6.46 10.66
C THR A 108 -30.55 7.23 9.62
N HIS A 109 -31.64 6.64 9.10
CA HIS A 109 -32.40 7.16 7.96
C HIS A 109 -33.29 8.37 8.30
N SER A 110 -33.60 8.57 9.59
CA SER A 110 -34.21 9.83 10.05
C SER A 110 -33.18 10.97 10.05
N GLU A 111 -32.68 11.34 8.86
CA GLU A 111 -31.70 12.40 8.63
C GLU A 111 -32.29 13.81 8.78
N LYS A 112 -33.62 13.95 8.96
CA LYS A 112 -34.19 15.23 9.36
C LYS A 112 -33.75 15.53 10.80
N PRO A 113 -32.93 16.58 11.04
CA PRO A 113 -32.66 17.02 12.40
C PRO A 113 -33.99 17.47 13.00
N ARG A 114 -34.55 16.69 13.94
CA ARG A 114 -35.60 17.22 14.80
C ARG A 114 -35.00 18.47 15.46
N LYS A 115 -35.67 19.61 15.32
CA LYS A 115 -35.19 20.96 15.68
C LYS A 115 -34.65 21.11 17.12
N GLN A 116 -34.78 20.08 17.97
CA GLN A 116 -34.17 19.99 19.29
C GLN A 116 -33.65 18.56 19.56
N GLY A 117 -32.50 18.23 19.01
CA GLY A 117 -31.31 17.93 19.82
C GLY A 117 -31.03 16.51 20.33
N LEU A 118 -31.97 15.55 20.36
CA LEU A 118 -31.62 14.22 20.89
C LEU A 118 -32.29 13.06 20.14
N ARG A 119 -31.50 12.21 19.48
CA ARG A 119 -31.96 10.93 18.92
C ARG A 119 -32.17 9.91 20.04
N THR A 120 -33.33 9.24 20.08
CA THR A 120 -33.65 8.15 21.01
C THR A 120 -33.14 6.83 20.44
N PRO A 121 -32.57 5.92 21.24
CA PRO A 121 -32.31 4.56 20.77
C PRO A 121 -33.64 3.90 20.44
N ILE A 122 -33.73 3.21 19.30
CA ILE A 122 -34.89 2.37 18.96
C ILE A 122 -35.00 1.26 20.00
N ARG A 123 -33.86 0.67 20.34
CA ARG A 123 -33.78 -0.50 21.20
C ARG A 123 -32.55 -0.46 22.07
N THR A 124 -32.71 -0.91 23.32
CA THR A 124 -31.62 -1.08 24.28
C THR A 124 -31.70 -2.48 24.87
N ILE A 125 -30.63 -3.25 24.75
CA ILE A 125 -30.52 -4.62 25.25
C ILE A 125 -29.43 -4.64 26.32
N LYS A 126 -29.75 -5.11 27.53
CA LYS A 126 -28.75 -5.39 28.56
C LYS A 126 -28.21 -6.80 28.32
N ALA A 127 -27.14 -6.91 27.53
CA ALA A 127 -26.62 -8.19 27.11
C ALA A 127 -25.74 -8.83 28.19
N HIS A 128 -24.87 -8.05 28.81
CA HIS A 128 -23.83 -8.55 29.73
C HIS A 128 -23.77 -7.74 31.03
N LYS A 129 -23.01 -8.25 32.02
CA LYS A 129 -22.76 -7.53 33.27
C LYS A 129 -21.49 -6.69 33.17
N SER A 130 -20.49 -7.14 32.42
CA SER A 130 -19.27 -6.39 32.11
C SER A 130 -19.35 -5.70 30.74
N GLN A 131 -18.24 -5.06 30.36
CA GLN A 131 -18.09 -4.32 29.12
C GLN A 131 -18.12 -5.20 27.88
N ILE A 132 -18.75 -4.68 26.82
CA ILE A 132 -18.81 -5.31 25.51
C ILE A 132 -17.80 -4.62 24.62
N TYR A 133 -16.63 -5.25 24.45
CA TYR A 133 -15.56 -4.68 23.65
C TYR A 133 -15.92 -4.60 22.18
N SER A 134 -16.55 -5.65 21.64
CA SER A 134 -16.97 -5.69 20.24
C SER A 134 -18.32 -6.36 20.07
N PHE A 135 -19.01 -6.01 19.00
CA PHE A 135 -20.23 -6.67 18.57
C PHE A 135 -20.28 -6.63 17.05
N GLN A 136 -21.02 -7.56 16.45
CA GLN A 136 -21.18 -7.60 15.00
C GLN A 136 -22.60 -7.99 14.60
N PHE A 137 -23.06 -7.42 13.50
CA PHE A 137 -24.26 -7.87 12.80
C PHE A 137 -23.95 -9.09 11.94
N ASP A 138 -24.93 -9.97 11.83
CA ASP A 138 -24.93 -11.05 10.87
C ASP A 138 -25.07 -10.52 9.43
N ALA A 139 -24.71 -11.34 8.44
CA ALA A 139 -24.85 -11.04 7.01
C ALA A 139 -26.30 -10.78 6.61
N GLY A 140 -27.27 -11.46 7.26
CA GLY A 140 -28.69 -11.16 7.11
C GLY A 140 -29.16 -9.93 7.90
N GLY A 141 -28.39 -9.47 8.89
CA GLY A 141 -28.67 -8.25 9.68
C GLY A 141 -29.84 -8.37 10.66
N HIS A 142 -30.40 -9.56 10.82
CA HIS A 142 -31.43 -9.86 11.82
C HIS A 142 -30.84 -10.21 13.18
N LYS A 143 -29.67 -10.87 13.17
CA LYS A 143 -28.95 -11.31 14.36
C LYS A 143 -27.78 -10.37 14.70
N VAL A 144 -27.49 -10.24 15.99
CA VAL A 144 -26.34 -9.50 16.55
C VAL A 144 -25.61 -10.38 17.55
N ALA A 145 -24.32 -10.58 17.32
CA ALA A 145 -23.43 -11.22 18.29
C ALA A 145 -22.71 -10.17 19.13
N SER A 146 -22.61 -10.42 20.43
CA SER A 146 -21.87 -9.58 21.37
C SER A 146 -20.75 -10.34 22.06
N PHE A 147 -19.61 -9.66 22.19
CA PHE A 147 -18.37 -10.17 22.73
C PHE A 147 -17.98 -9.33 23.94
N SER A 148 -17.97 -9.95 25.13
CA SER A 148 -17.75 -9.24 26.38
C SER A 148 -16.54 -9.76 27.15
N ASP A 149 -16.09 -8.93 28.08
CA ASP A 149 -15.02 -9.26 29.02
C ASP A 149 -15.51 -10.24 30.12
N ASP A 150 -16.80 -10.60 30.16
CA ASP A 150 -17.34 -11.66 31.03
C ASP A 150 -16.95 -13.07 30.54
N CYS A 151 -16.21 -13.18 29.42
CA CYS A 151 -15.88 -14.41 28.70
C CYS A 151 -17.06 -15.12 28.02
N TYR A 152 -18.23 -14.48 27.99
CA TYR A 152 -19.43 -15.00 27.34
C TYR A 152 -19.66 -14.33 25.99
N THR A 153 -20.17 -15.13 25.06
CA THR A 153 -20.66 -14.67 23.76
C THR A 153 -22.16 -14.90 23.71
N LYS A 154 -22.90 -13.87 23.28
CA LYS A 154 -24.36 -13.93 23.21
C LYS A 154 -24.84 -13.49 21.85
N LEU A 155 -25.78 -14.24 21.30
CA LEU A 155 -26.48 -13.94 20.06
C LEU A 155 -27.88 -13.44 20.37
N PHE A 156 -28.25 -12.31 19.79
CA PHE A 156 -29.56 -11.71 19.92
C PHE A 156 -30.22 -11.60 18.55
N ASP A 157 -31.53 -11.80 18.50
CA ASP A 157 -32.33 -11.44 17.34
C ASP A 157 -32.99 -10.08 17.61
N LEU A 158 -32.88 -9.19 16.61
CA LEU A 158 -33.40 -7.83 16.69
C LEU A 158 -34.93 -7.79 16.63
N ALA A 159 -35.60 -8.82 16.09
CA ALA A 159 -37.05 -8.87 16.02
C ALA A 159 -37.69 -9.27 17.36
N THR A 160 -37.08 -10.20 18.09
CA THR A 160 -37.63 -10.72 19.35
C THR A 160 -37.64 -9.64 20.43
N GLU A 161 -38.79 -9.17 20.91
CA GLU A 161 -38.93 -8.06 21.88
C GLU A 161 -38.33 -8.35 23.26
N ASN A 162 -38.38 -9.61 23.69
CA ASN A 162 -37.76 -10.06 24.92
C ASN A 162 -36.25 -10.07 24.73
N ALA A 163 -35.52 -9.28 25.54
CA ALA A 163 -34.06 -9.14 25.48
C ALA A 163 -33.28 -10.42 25.87
N SER A 164 -33.88 -11.60 25.69
CA SER A 164 -33.27 -12.91 25.92
C SER A 164 -32.34 -13.28 24.77
N PRO A 165 -31.12 -13.78 25.08
CA PRO A 165 -30.24 -14.30 24.05
C PRO A 165 -30.83 -15.57 23.43
N ILE A 166 -30.75 -15.70 22.10
CA ILE A 166 -31.08 -16.95 21.40
C ILE A 166 -30.02 -18.01 21.73
N TRP A 167 -28.77 -17.56 21.77
CA TRP A 167 -27.61 -18.41 22.01
C TRP A 167 -26.69 -17.73 23.02
N ASN A 168 -26.19 -18.51 23.98
CA ASN A 168 -25.31 -18.04 25.04
C ASN A 168 -24.25 -19.11 25.30
N CYS A 169 -22.98 -18.75 25.12
CA CYS A 169 -21.86 -19.66 25.27
C CYS A 169 -20.74 -19.01 26.09
N GLY A 170 -20.20 -19.74 27.06
CA GLY A 170 -18.94 -19.39 27.72
C GLY A 170 -17.79 -19.76 26.79
N ALA A 171 -17.48 -18.87 25.85
CA ALA A 171 -16.64 -19.22 24.71
C ALA A 171 -15.16 -19.34 25.07
N HIS A 172 -14.68 -18.56 26.03
CA HIS A 172 -13.25 -18.44 26.32
C HIS A 172 -12.97 -18.43 27.82
N MET A 173 -11.69 -18.59 28.19
CA MET A 173 -11.24 -18.49 29.58
C MET A 173 -10.89 -17.06 29.99
N ASP A 174 -10.57 -16.20 29.02
CA ASP A 174 -10.18 -14.80 29.22
C ASP A 174 -10.99 -13.85 28.31
N PHE A 175 -10.72 -12.55 28.41
CA PHE A 175 -11.47 -11.47 27.76
C PHE A 175 -11.58 -11.64 26.24
N ILE A 176 -12.81 -11.56 25.74
CA ILE A 176 -13.11 -11.66 24.31
C ILE A 176 -13.09 -10.27 23.72
N ARG A 177 -12.03 -9.97 22.96
CA ARG A 177 -11.92 -8.67 22.29
C ARG A 177 -12.72 -8.63 21.01
N THR A 178 -12.73 -9.70 20.22
CA THR A 178 -13.34 -9.64 18.89
C THR A 178 -14.07 -10.90 18.51
N GLY A 179 -14.97 -10.74 17.55
CA GLY A 179 -15.54 -11.84 16.84
C GLY A 179 -16.06 -11.40 15.50
N ALA A 180 -16.18 -12.36 14.61
CA ALA A 180 -16.63 -12.14 13.26
C ALA A 180 -17.59 -13.26 12.81
N PHE A 181 -18.63 -12.95 12.04
CA PHE A 181 -19.43 -13.94 11.32
C PHE A 181 -18.70 -14.36 10.04
N VAL A 182 -18.80 -15.63 9.70
CA VAL A 182 -18.29 -16.14 8.43
C VAL A 182 -19.16 -15.58 7.29
N PRO A 183 -18.57 -14.93 6.27
CA PRO A 183 -19.33 -14.45 5.13
C PRO A 183 -20.01 -15.62 4.42
N ASN A 184 -21.25 -15.42 3.97
CA ASN A 184 -22.12 -16.45 3.36
C ASN A 184 -22.64 -17.55 4.31
N ASN A 185 -22.26 -17.56 5.58
CA ASN A 185 -22.83 -18.49 6.56
C ASN A 185 -23.24 -17.78 7.85
N GLU A 186 -24.55 -17.53 7.97
CA GLU A 186 -25.16 -16.85 9.11
C GLU A 186 -25.09 -17.60 10.45
N PHE A 187 -24.66 -18.86 10.42
CA PHE A 187 -24.62 -19.73 11.60
C PHE A 187 -23.21 -19.91 12.17
N LEU A 188 -22.17 -19.62 11.39
CA LEU A 188 -20.78 -19.77 11.83
C LEU A 188 -20.21 -18.44 12.33
N LEU A 189 -19.60 -18.49 13.51
CA LEU A 189 -19.07 -17.33 14.20
C LEU A 189 -17.68 -17.65 14.75
N ALA A 190 -16.69 -16.81 14.45
CA ALA A 190 -15.37 -16.87 15.05
C ALA A 190 -15.24 -15.88 16.20
N THR A 191 -14.63 -16.28 17.30
CA THR A 191 -14.31 -15.44 18.45
C THR A 191 -12.82 -15.48 18.74
N GLY A 192 -12.25 -14.31 19.05
CA GLY A 192 -10.84 -14.15 19.41
C GLY A 192 -10.71 -13.58 20.81
N SER A 193 -9.88 -14.23 21.61
CA SER A 193 -9.66 -13.88 23.01
C SER A 193 -8.19 -13.58 23.33
N TYR A 194 -7.99 -12.96 24.48
CA TYR A 194 -6.68 -12.77 25.09
C TYR A 194 -6.06 -14.06 25.66
N ASP A 195 -6.81 -15.17 25.68
CA ASP A 195 -6.27 -16.52 25.95
C ASP A 195 -5.36 -17.05 24.81
N ASN A 196 -5.13 -16.24 23.77
CA ASN A 196 -4.33 -16.51 22.57
C ASN A 196 -5.00 -17.46 21.57
N THR A 197 -6.26 -17.83 21.79
CA THR A 197 -7.01 -18.75 20.96
C THR A 197 -8.11 -18.05 20.17
N ILE A 198 -8.49 -18.70 19.08
CA ILE A 198 -9.63 -18.33 18.26
C ILE A 198 -10.53 -19.55 18.18
N HIS A 199 -11.81 -19.39 18.44
CA HIS A 199 -12.78 -20.48 18.41
C HIS A 199 -13.82 -20.22 17.33
N LEU A 200 -14.13 -21.26 16.55
CA LEU A 200 -15.19 -21.24 15.54
C LEU A 200 -16.41 -21.98 16.10
N TRP A 201 -17.55 -21.30 16.12
CA TRP A 201 -18.80 -21.78 16.70
C TRP A 201 -19.86 -21.99 15.62
N ASP A 202 -20.70 -23.01 15.81
CA ASP A 202 -21.95 -23.17 15.09
C ASP A 202 -23.10 -22.81 16.04
N THR A 203 -23.78 -21.70 15.74
CA THR A 203 -24.87 -21.14 16.55
C THR A 203 -26.13 -22.02 16.61
N ARG A 204 -26.19 -23.09 15.80
CA ARG A 204 -27.28 -24.09 15.84
C ARG A 204 -27.09 -25.11 16.95
N GLN A 205 -25.88 -25.25 17.48
CA GLN A 205 -25.58 -26.14 18.60
C GLN A 205 -25.63 -25.36 19.92
N ASP A 206 -25.93 -26.03 21.03
CA ASP A 206 -26.10 -25.42 22.37
C ASP A 206 -24.79 -24.87 22.99
N GLY A 207 -23.76 -24.60 22.18
CA GLY A 207 -22.55 -23.89 22.60
C GLY A 207 -21.65 -24.69 23.55
N SER A 208 -21.85 -26.01 23.67
CA SER A 208 -21.04 -26.89 24.53
C SER A 208 -19.68 -27.24 23.91
N SER A 209 -19.53 -27.15 22.60
CA SER A 209 -18.29 -27.45 21.88
C SER A 209 -18.12 -26.52 20.68
N PHE A 210 -16.89 -26.05 20.47
CA PHE A 210 -16.52 -25.34 19.26
C PHE A 210 -16.33 -26.32 18.10
N VAL A 211 -16.55 -25.85 16.87
CA VAL A 211 -16.28 -26.60 15.64
C VAL A 211 -14.78 -26.77 15.46
N ARG A 212 -14.01 -25.71 15.70
CA ARG A 212 -12.54 -25.72 15.61
C ARG A 212 -11.93 -24.65 16.50
N GLU A 213 -10.73 -24.96 16.99
CA GLU A 213 -9.86 -24.03 17.71
C GLU A 213 -8.61 -23.74 16.87
N PHE A 214 -8.18 -22.48 16.86
CA PHE A 214 -6.92 -22.04 16.28
C PHE A 214 -6.09 -21.38 17.38
N ASN A 215 -4.83 -21.79 17.51
CA ASN A 215 -3.92 -21.22 18.50
C ASN A 215 -3.00 -20.18 17.83
N HIS A 216 -3.20 -18.91 18.15
CA HIS A 216 -2.39 -17.82 17.61
C HIS A 216 -1.05 -17.67 18.37
N GLY A 217 -1.02 -18.05 19.65
CA GLY A 217 0.15 -17.96 20.53
C GLY A 217 0.46 -16.57 21.10
N LEU A 218 -0.32 -15.55 20.71
CA LEU A 218 -0.30 -14.19 21.26
C LEU A 218 -1.74 -13.69 21.44
N PRO A 219 -1.97 -12.68 22.31
CA PRO A 219 -3.31 -12.15 22.55
C PRO A 219 -3.92 -11.61 21.25
N VAL A 220 -5.13 -12.06 20.93
CA VAL A 220 -5.81 -11.72 19.67
C VAL A 220 -6.57 -10.41 19.85
N GLU A 221 -6.17 -9.40 19.08
CA GLU A 221 -6.77 -8.06 19.11
C GLU A 221 -7.91 -7.93 18.10
N LYS A 222 -7.75 -8.48 16.88
CA LYS A 222 -8.76 -8.41 15.82
C LYS A 222 -8.81 -9.66 14.95
N ILE A 223 -10.02 -9.96 14.49
CA ILE A 223 -10.31 -11.01 13.51
C ILE A 223 -11.09 -10.40 12.35
N LEU A 224 -10.80 -10.88 11.14
CA LEU A 224 -11.44 -10.46 9.90
C LEU A 224 -11.55 -11.66 8.95
N PHE A 225 -12.68 -11.80 8.26
CA PHE A 225 -12.83 -12.80 7.20
C PHE A 225 -12.62 -12.14 5.84
N VAL A 226 -11.98 -12.88 4.93
CA VAL A 226 -11.91 -12.54 3.51
C VAL A 226 -12.99 -13.35 2.79
N SER A 227 -13.96 -12.69 2.18
CA SER A 227 -15.12 -13.33 1.52
C SER A 227 -14.76 -13.88 0.13
N SER A 228 -13.89 -13.18 -0.59
CA SER A 228 -13.46 -13.45 -1.97
C SER A 228 -12.58 -14.69 -2.09
N GLN A 229 -11.65 -14.88 -1.15
CA GLN A 229 -10.78 -16.04 -1.08
C GLN A 229 -11.39 -17.04 -0.09
N ASN A 230 -12.18 -17.96 -0.63
CA ASN A 230 -12.88 -19.05 0.03
C ASN A 230 -12.38 -19.39 1.45
N ASN A 231 -13.16 -19.02 2.48
CA ASN A 231 -12.96 -19.43 3.87
C ASN A 231 -11.60 -19.07 4.51
N LEU A 232 -11.05 -17.90 4.20
CA LEU A 232 -9.79 -17.43 4.79
C LEU A 232 -10.05 -16.45 5.96
N LEU A 233 -9.46 -16.76 7.11
CA LEU A 233 -9.57 -15.96 8.35
C LEU A 233 -8.25 -15.28 8.64
N ALA A 234 -8.24 -13.95 8.70
CA ALA A 234 -7.11 -13.15 9.14
C ALA A 234 -7.23 -12.85 10.63
N SER A 235 -6.23 -13.25 11.41
CA SER A 235 -6.11 -12.94 12.83
C SER A 235 -4.92 -12.03 13.10
N ALA A 236 -5.18 -10.89 13.73
CA ALA A 236 -4.16 -10.02 14.30
C ALA A 236 -4.03 -10.33 15.79
N GLY A 237 -2.84 -10.78 16.19
CA GLY A 237 -2.51 -10.95 17.60
C GLY A 237 -1.05 -10.62 17.86
N GLY A 238 -0.82 -9.80 18.88
CA GLY A 238 0.46 -9.15 19.08
C GLY A 238 0.92 -8.41 17.81
N ASN A 239 2.14 -8.68 17.37
CA ASN A 239 2.79 -8.07 16.20
C ASN A 239 2.62 -8.88 14.90
N LEU A 240 1.89 -9.99 14.94
CA LEU A 240 1.77 -10.95 13.85
C LEU A 240 0.35 -10.97 13.29
N ILE A 241 0.25 -11.10 11.98
CA ILE A 241 -0.98 -11.43 11.27
C ILE A 241 -0.85 -12.87 10.77
N LYS A 242 -1.77 -13.73 11.19
CA LYS A 242 -1.86 -15.10 10.68
C LYS A 242 -3.10 -15.26 9.83
N PHE A 243 -2.96 -15.96 8.72
CA PHE A 243 -4.07 -16.34 7.86
C PHE A 243 -4.35 -17.82 8.02
N TRP A 244 -5.60 -18.16 8.28
CA TRP A 244 -6.06 -19.51 8.54
C TRP A 244 -7.03 -19.94 7.47
N ASP A 245 -6.86 -21.15 6.97
CA ASP A 245 -7.86 -21.82 6.15
C ASP A 245 -8.88 -22.50 7.09
N LEU A 246 -10.16 -22.12 7.03
CA LEU A 246 -11.18 -22.69 7.92
C LEU A 246 -11.44 -24.18 7.62
N ASN A 247 -11.23 -24.63 6.38
CA ASN A 247 -11.51 -26.01 5.98
C ASN A 247 -10.44 -26.96 6.55
N ASN A 248 -9.16 -26.60 6.34
CA ASN A 248 -8.04 -27.43 6.75
C ASN A 248 -7.57 -27.14 8.18
N GLY A 249 -7.85 -25.94 8.70
CA GLY A 249 -7.39 -25.48 10.01
C GLY A 249 -5.92 -25.10 10.06
N GLN A 250 -5.26 -25.04 8.90
CA GLN A 250 -3.83 -24.79 8.81
C GLN A 250 -3.55 -23.31 8.60
N ILE A 251 -2.37 -22.89 9.04
CA ILE A 251 -1.85 -21.55 8.78
C ILE A 251 -1.41 -21.51 7.32
N VAL A 252 -2.05 -20.65 6.52
CA VAL A 252 -1.67 -20.40 5.12
C VAL A 252 -0.41 -19.53 5.07
N LYS A 253 -0.40 -18.45 5.87
CA LYS A 253 0.69 -17.49 5.90
C LYS A 253 0.77 -16.76 7.23
N GLU A 254 1.99 -16.43 7.62
CA GLU A 254 2.30 -15.57 8.77
C GLU A 254 3.05 -14.33 8.28
N LEU A 255 2.58 -13.15 8.71
CA LEU A 255 3.15 -11.85 8.34
C LEU A 255 3.59 -11.08 9.59
N GLN A 256 4.87 -10.71 9.61
CA GLN A 256 5.47 -9.86 10.63
C GLN A 256 5.81 -8.50 10.04
N LEU A 257 4.79 -7.64 9.94
CA LEU A 257 4.93 -6.31 9.32
C LEU A 257 5.09 -5.18 10.35
N HIS A 258 4.64 -5.41 11.59
CA HIS A 258 4.62 -4.42 12.64
C HIS A 258 5.62 -4.75 13.75
N LYS A 259 6.09 -3.69 14.43
CA LYS A 259 6.99 -3.84 15.59
C LYS A 259 6.24 -3.98 16.90
N LYS A 260 5.03 -3.41 16.98
CA LYS A 260 4.16 -3.42 18.16
C LYS A 260 2.85 -4.14 17.85
N THR A 261 1.95 -4.16 18.83
CA THR A 261 0.64 -4.79 18.71
C THR A 261 -0.19 -4.16 17.59
N ILE A 262 -0.89 -5.01 16.84
CA ILE A 262 -1.80 -4.62 15.76
C ILE A 262 -3.17 -4.43 16.40
N THR A 263 -3.76 -3.26 16.23
CA THR A 263 -5.02 -2.87 16.88
C THR A 263 -6.23 -3.04 15.98
N SER A 264 -6.02 -2.90 14.67
CA SER A 264 -7.10 -2.86 13.69
C SER A 264 -6.69 -3.53 12.38
N LEU A 265 -7.64 -4.27 11.81
CA LEU A 265 -7.54 -4.88 10.48
C LEU A 265 -8.79 -4.51 9.69
N ASN A 266 -8.63 -4.18 8.41
CA ASN A 266 -9.76 -3.94 7.51
C ASN A 266 -9.43 -4.33 6.07
N LEU A 267 -10.44 -4.63 5.27
CA LEU A 267 -10.30 -4.95 3.84
C LEU A 267 -10.65 -3.74 2.98
N SER A 268 -10.01 -3.65 1.82
CA SER A 268 -10.48 -2.83 0.70
C SER A 268 -11.79 -3.41 0.15
N LYS A 269 -12.59 -2.57 -0.54
CA LYS A 269 -13.84 -2.97 -1.19
C LYS A 269 -13.74 -4.25 -2.02
N ASP A 270 -12.70 -4.35 -2.85
CA ASP A 270 -12.52 -5.49 -3.76
C ASP A 270 -11.89 -6.69 -3.03
N GLU A 271 -11.59 -6.55 -1.74
CA GLU A 271 -10.92 -7.53 -0.87
C GLU A 271 -9.57 -8.01 -1.42
N THR A 272 -8.92 -7.17 -2.24
CA THR A 272 -7.59 -7.43 -2.80
C THR A 272 -6.48 -6.98 -1.87
N PHE A 273 -6.77 -5.99 -1.03
CA PHE A 273 -5.82 -5.42 -0.08
C PHE A 273 -6.32 -5.55 1.36
N LEU A 274 -5.41 -5.99 2.23
CA LEU A 274 -5.56 -5.93 3.69
C LEU A 274 -4.84 -4.70 4.21
N ILE A 275 -5.53 -3.90 5.02
CA ILE A 275 -4.95 -2.75 5.71
C ILE A 275 -4.85 -3.08 7.21
N SER A 276 -3.64 -3.00 7.75
CA SER A 276 -3.35 -3.26 9.17
C SER A 276 -2.82 -2.02 9.87
N GLY A 277 -3.47 -1.62 10.95
CA GLY A 277 -3.08 -0.50 11.81
C GLY A 277 -2.49 -0.98 13.14
N SER A 278 -1.42 -0.33 13.60
CA SER A 278 -0.71 -0.73 14.83
C SER A 278 -0.38 0.44 15.76
N VAL A 279 -0.11 0.10 17.02
CA VAL A 279 0.45 1.01 18.04
C VAL A 279 1.83 1.54 17.66
N ASP A 280 2.52 0.92 16.68
CA ASP A 280 3.79 1.43 16.15
C ASP A 280 3.63 2.66 15.23
N ARG A 281 2.40 3.20 15.12
CA ARG A 281 2.03 4.37 14.32
C ARG A 281 2.12 4.13 12.82
N ARG A 282 2.19 2.87 12.41
CA ARG A 282 2.22 2.48 10.99
C ARG A 282 0.91 1.84 10.59
N VAL A 283 0.53 2.14 9.36
CA VAL A 283 -0.51 1.42 8.64
C VAL A 283 0.16 0.72 7.48
N ASN A 284 0.05 -0.59 7.41
CA ASN A 284 0.61 -1.37 6.30
C ASN A 284 -0.52 -1.84 5.40
N ILE A 285 -0.27 -1.81 4.09
CA ILE A 285 -1.19 -2.27 3.06
C ILE A 285 -0.55 -3.46 2.37
N VAL A 286 -1.23 -4.59 2.43
CA VAL A 286 -0.75 -5.88 1.97
C VAL A 286 -1.67 -6.38 0.87
N LYS A 287 -1.11 -6.83 -0.24
CA LYS A 287 -1.90 -7.48 -1.29
C LYS A 287 -2.16 -8.94 -0.90
N LEU A 288 -3.42 -9.36 -0.90
CA LEU A 288 -3.81 -10.71 -0.45
C LEU A 288 -3.45 -11.83 -1.42
N ASP A 289 -3.12 -11.54 -2.68
CA ASP A 289 -2.72 -12.57 -3.65
C ASP A 289 -1.33 -13.15 -3.35
N ASN A 290 -0.35 -12.27 -3.12
CA ASN A 290 1.06 -12.66 -2.87
C ASN A 290 1.50 -12.47 -1.42
N PHE A 291 0.68 -11.76 -0.62
CA PHE A 291 1.03 -11.27 0.72
C PHE A 291 2.22 -10.29 0.75
N ASP A 292 2.42 -9.56 -0.34
CA ASP A 292 3.46 -8.54 -0.46
C ASP A 292 3.02 -7.21 0.14
N LEU A 293 3.95 -6.51 0.80
CA LEU A 293 3.75 -5.16 1.30
C LEU A 293 3.78 -4.17 0.14
N VAL A 294 2.65 -3.52 -0.14
CA VAL A 294 2.51 -2.54 -1.22
C VAL A 294 2.91 -1.15 -0.73
N HIS A 295 2.42 -0.77 0.45
CA HIS A 295 2.63 0.57 0.97
C HIS A 295 2.56 0.60 2.50
N THR A 296 3.26 1.57 3.09
CA THR A 296 3.25 1.86 4.52
C THR A 296 3.00 3.34 4.74
N TRP A 297 1.93 3.67 5.46
CA TRP A 297 1.72 5.02 5.99
C TRP A 297 2.32 5.16 7.38
N HIS A 298 2.87 6.33 7.66
CA HIS A 298 3.37 6.71 8.96
C HIS A 298 2.50 7.84 9.51
N LEU A 299 1.88 7.61 10.65
CA LEU A 299 1.05 8.58 11.36
C LEU A 299 1.80 9.12 12.59
N ASP A 300 1.37 10.26 13.12
CA ASP A 300 2.04 10.90 14.26
C ASP A 300 1.75 10.21 15.60
N ALA A 301 0.65 9.46 15.67
CA ALA A 301 0.12 8.85 16.89
C ALA A 301 -0.22 7.34 16.69
N PRO A 302 -0.29 6.56 17.78
CA PRO A 302 -0.64 5.15 17.71
C PRO A 302 -2.09 4.98 17.24
N ILE A 303 -2.34 3.97 16.40
CA ILE A 303 -3.68 3.73 15.85
C ILE A 303 -4.47 2.86 16.82
N GLN A 304 -5.68 3.27 17.16
CA GLN A 304 -6.63 2.51 17.98
C GLN A 304 -7.68 1.83 17.10
N SER A 305 -8.22 2.55 16.11
CA SER A 305 -9.22 2.02 15.18
C SER A 305 -8.97 2.50 13.76
N LEU A 306 -9.39 1.67 12.80
CA LEU A 306 -9.24 1.90 11.38
C LEU A 306 -10.55 1.54 10.70
N ALA A 307 -11.04 2.43 9.83
CA ALA A 307 -12.18 2.17 8.97
C ALA A 307 -11.87 2.63 7.53
N ILE A 308 -12.40 1.91 6.55
CA ILE A 308 -12.29 2.23 5.13
C ILE A 308 -13.70 2.29 4.58
N ASP A 309 -13.95 3.27 3.73
CA ASP A 309 -15.21 3.44 3.02
C ASP A 309 -15.41 2.32 1.98
N HIS A 310 -16.64 1.86 1.77
CA HIS A 310 -16.97 0.85 0.76
C HIS A 310 -16.64 1.31 -0.67
N SER A 311 -16.38 2.59 -0.92
CA SER A 311 -15.87 3.06 -2.22
C SER A 311 -14.35 3.26 -2.29
N ASP A 312 -13.60 2.90 -1.24
CA ASP A 312 -12.14 3.11 -1.12
C ASP A 312 -11.67 4.56 -1.34
N ASN A 313 -12.57 5.54 -1.17
CA ASN A 313 -12.25 6.96 -1.36
C ASN A 313 -11.84 7.65 -0.06
N HIS A 314 -12.29 7.10 1.07
CA HIS A 314 -12.04 7.65 2.39
C HIS A 314 -11.49 6.57 3.32
N VAL A 315 -10.54 6.98 4.15
CA VAL A 315 -9.99 6.15 5.23
C VAL A 315 -10.01 6.98 6.51
N ALA A 316 -10.48 6.38 7.60
CA ALA A 316 -10.53 7.03 8.90
C ALA A 316 -9.62 6.30 9.88
N PHE A 317 -8.77 7.06 10.57
CA PHE A 317 -7.87 6.59 11.61
C PHE A 317 -8.26 7.20 12.94
N GLY A 318 -8.65 6.37 13.90
CA GLY A 318 -8.77 6.75 15.29
C GLY A 318 -7.40 6.67 15.95
N LEU A 319 -6.83 7.81 16.32
CA LEU A 319 -5.50 7.93 16.91
C LEU A 319 -5.59 7.99 18.45
N GLY A 320 -4.60 7.41 19.12
CA GLY A 320 -4.55 7.33 20.59
C GLY A 320 -4.25 8.64 21.32
N ASN A 321 -3.95 9.72 20.60
CA ASN A 321 -3.79 11.08 21.15
C ASN A 321 -5.13 11.85 21.22
N ASN A 322 -6.26 11.14 21.11
CA ASN A 322 -7.60 11.69 20.98
C ASN A 322 -7.80 12.51 19.70
N ASN A 323 -7.19 12.08 18.60
CA ASN A 323 -7.43 12.67 17.30
C ASN A 323 -8.10 11.66 16.36
N LEU A 324 -8.95 12.17 15.48
CA LEU A 324 -9.46 11.45 14.31
C LEU A 324 -8.79 12.03 13.07
N ALA A 325 -8.09 11.22 12.29
CA ALA A 325 -7.61 11.61 10.98
C ALA A 325 -8.52 11.00 9.91
N ILE A 326 -9.11 11.84 9.05
CA ILE A 326 -9.88 11.40 7.88
C ILE A 326 -9.07 11.74 6.65
N TRP A 327 -8.75 10.72 5.87
CA TRP A 327 -8.04 10.84 4.61
C TRP A 327 -9.02 10.71 3.46
N ARG A 328 -8.84 11.54 2.44
CA ARG A 328 -9.64 11.54 1.22
C ARG A 328 -8.74 11.38 0.02
N ARG A 329 -9.21 10.59 -0.93
CA ARG A 329 -8.51 10.37 -2.17
C ARG A 329 -8.69 11.56 -3.11
N LYS A 330 -7.60 12.08 -3.64
CA LYS A 330 -7.65 13.07 -4.72
C LYS A 330 -8.17 12.40 -5.99
N GLU A 331 -9.26 12.94 -6.55
CA GLU A 331 -9.72 12.54 -7.88
C GLU A 331 -8.64 12.89 -8.91
N GLU A 332 -8.46 12.02 -9.91
CA GLU A 332 -7.69 12.39 -11.08
C GLU A 332 -8.37 13.58 -11.73
N GLU A 333 -7.66 14.71 -11.84
CA GLU A 333 -8.08 15.77 -12.75
C GLU A 333 -8.03 15.20 -14.17
N LYS A 334 -9.14 14.56 -14.59
CA LYS A 334 -9.38 14.24 -15.98
C LYS A 334 -9.45 15.59 -16.69
N VAL A 335 -8.38 15.93 -17.41
CA VAL A 335 -8.18 17.14 -18.22
C VAL A 335 -9.36 17.42 -19.17
N GLU A 336 -10.26 16.47 -19.40
CA GLU A 336 -11.39 16.60 -20.32
C GLU A 336 -12.60 17.44 -19.84
N LYS A 337 -12.69 17.89 -18.57
CA LYS A 337 -13.87 18.66 -18.11
C LYS A 337 -13.67 20.14 -17.77
N ILE A 338 -12.47 20.70 -17.94
CA ILE A 338 -12.25 22.15 -17.66
C ILE A 338 -12.82 23.06 -18.78
N LYS A 339 -13.19 22.52 -19.95
CA LYS A 339 -13.68 23.33 -21.08
C LYS A 339 -15.15 23.79 -21.02
N LYS A 340 -15.96 23.40 -20.01
CA LYS A 340 -17.38 23.81 -19.94
C LYS A 340 -17.80 24.67 -18.74
N SER A 341 -16.94 24.94 -17.76
CA SER A 341 -17.33 25.71 -16.57
C SER A 341 -16.77 27.13 -16.45
N LYS A 342 -15.75 27.51 -17.23
CA LYS A 342 -15.16 28.87 -17.18
C LYS A 342 -15.82 29.92 -18.11
N SER A 343 -16.85 29.56 -18.90
CA SER A 343 -17.63 30.54 -19.70
C SER A 343 -18.88 31.08 -19.00
N GLY A 344 -19.29 30.52 -17.85
CA GLY A 344 -20.52 30.91 -17.13
C GLY A 344 -20.33 31.81 -15.90
N LYS A 345 -19.11 32.00 -15.38
CA LYS A 345 -18.85 32.71 -14.11
C LYS A 345 -18.11 34.05 -14.23
N ARG A 346 -18.00 34.62 -15.43
CA ARG A 346 -17.40 35.95 -15.66
C ARG A 346 -18.39 37.13 -15.70
N LYS A 347 -19.69 36.92 -15.44
CA LYS A 347 -20.72 37.99 -15.41
C LYS A 347 -21.24 38.39 -14.03
N ARG A 348 -20.71 37.88 -12.91
CA ARG A 348 -21.23 38.18 -11.55
C ARG A 348 -20.25 38.78 -10.55
N LYS A 349 -18.99 39.04 -10.90
CA LYS A 349 -18.01 39.71 -10.02
C LYS A 349 -17.50 41.06 -10.55
N ARG A 350 -18.34 41.78 -11.32
CA ARG A 350 -18.00 43.11 -11.88
C ARG A 350 -18.86 44.25 -11.36
N ASN A 351 -19.77 43.99 -10.42
CA ASN A 351 -20.74 44.97 -9.91
C ASN A 351 -20.63 45.29 -8.40
N GLU A 352 -19.65 44.74 -7.66
CA GLU A 352 -19.51 45.01 -6.22
C GLU A 352 -18.22 45.76 -5.84
N SER A 353 -17.41 46.17 -6.80
CA SER A 353 -16.16 46.93 -6.56
C SER A 353 -16.15 48.31 -7.23
N LYS A 354 -17.32 48.88 -7.52
CA LYS A 354 -17.47 50.23 -8.10
C LYS A 354 -18.12 51.28 -7.19
N GLU A 355 -18.36 50.98 -5.92
CA GLU A 355 -19.00 51.93 -4.98
C GLU A 355 -18.13 52.38 -3.79
N VAL A 356 -16.85 52.03 -3.77
CA VAL A 356 -15.92 52.57 -2.78
C VAL A 356 -14.66 53.00 -3.53
N LEU A 357 -14.26 54.26 -3.38
CA LEU A 357 -13.15 54.96 -4.05
C LEU A 357 -13.53 55.91 -5.20
N GLN A 358 -14.62 56.67 -5.03
CA GLN A 358 -14.74 58.01 -5.60
C GLN A 358 -14.81 59.03 -4.46
N GLU A 359 -13.65 59.40 -3.94
CA GLU A 359 -13.41 60.72 -3.35
C GLU A 359 -11.89 60.90 -3.21
N THR A 360 -11.43 62.13 -3.40
CA THR A 360 -10.03 62.61 -3.42
C THR A 360 -9.29 62.55 -4.78
N ILE A 361 -9.56 63.56 -5.59
CA ILE A 361 -8.59 64.18 -6.52
C ILE A 361 -7.79 65.20 -5.69
N THR A 362 -6.45 65.17 -5.74
CA THR A 362 -5.62 66.36 -6.04
C THR A 362 -4.11 66.05 -6.16
N THR A 363 -3.54 66.59 -7.25
CA THR A 363 -2.18 67.14 -7.45
C THR A 363 -0.97 66.25 -7.81
N ASN A 364 -0.48 66.53 -9.03
CA ASN A 364 0.90 66.80 -9.47
C ASN A 364 1.81 65.66 -9.97
N ASN A 365 1.98 65.65 -11.29
CA ASN A 365 3.21 65.58 -12.11
C ASN A 365 4.40 64.72 -11.61
N ASN A 366 4.74 63.67 -12.38
CA ASN A 366 5.91 63.65 -13.29
C ASN A 366 6.09 62.25 -13.91
N ASP A 367 6.45 62.24 -15.19
CA ASP A 367 6.69 61.10 -16.06
C ASP A 367 7.80 60.15 -15.56
N VAL A 368 7.51 58.84 -15.53
CA VAL A 368 8.43 57.76 -15.88
C VAL A 368 7.59 56.58 -16.39
N ASP A 369 7.61 56.33 -17.70
CA ASP A 369 6.99 55.14 -18.30
C ASP A 369 7.74 53.86 -17.88
N LEU A 370 7.11 53.08 -17.00
CA LEU A 370 7.42 51.67 -16.75
C LEU A 370 6.42 50.83 -17.55
N PRO A 371 6.84 49.81 -18.33
CA PRO A 371 5.88 48.91 -18.95
C PRO A 371 5.22 48.04 -17.86
N GLU A 372 3.93 48.32 -17.62
CA GLU A 372 3.02 47.49 -16.84
C GLU A 372 2.59 46.23 -17.62
N ASN A 373 2.28 45.18 -16.85
CA ASN A 373 1.62 43.93 -17.22
C ASN A 373 2.47 42.87 -17.95
N ILE A 374 3.27 42.16 -17.17
CA ILE A 374 3.51 40.74 -17.42
C ILE A 374 2.32 39.99 -16.82
N GLU A 375 1.36 39.61 -17.65
CA GLU A 375 0.38 38.59 -17.29
C GLU A 375 1.17 37.30 -17.01
N GLU A 376 1.12 36.79 -15.76
CA GLU A 376 1.60 35.45 -15.44
C GLU A 376 0.68 34.44 -16.15
N GLU A 377 1.04 34.07 -17.37
CA GLU A 377 0.45 32.92 -18.06
C GLU A 377 0.78 31.65 -17.27
N GLU A 378 -0.25 31.02 -16.70
CA GLU A 378 -0.14 29.67 -16.14
C GLU A 378 0.44 28.73 -17.22
N PRO A 379 1.43 27.87 -16.89
CA PRO A 379 2.10 27.04 -17.87
C PRO A 379 1.09 26.14 -18.60
N GLU A 380 1.15 26.12 -19.93
CA GLU A 380 0.41 25.17 -20.75
C GLU A 380 0.85 23.73 -20.45
N GLU A 381 0.15 23.06 -19.54
CA GLU A 381 0.40 21.64 -19.28
C GLU A 381 0.00 20.80 -20.48
N ARG A 382 1.00 20.24 -21.16
CA ARG A 382 0.82 19.32 -22.28
C ARG A 382 0.16 18.03 -21.79
N PRO A 383 -0.79 17.44 -22.56
CA PRO A 383 -1.36 16.16 -22.20
C PRO A 383 -0.27 15.09 -22.22
N LYS A 384 -0.02 14.47 -21.06
CA LYS A 384 0.81 13.26 -20.96
C LYS A 384 0.15 12.17 -21.81
N GLY A 385 0.95 11.47 -22.62
CA GLY A 385 0.47 10.42 -23.53
C GLY A 385 -0.46 9.45 -22.81
N LEU A 386 -1.66 9.28 -23.38
CA LEU A 386 -2.74 8.48 -22.82
C LEU A 386 -2.36 6.99 -22.90
N ILE A 387 -2.04 6.36 -21.77
CA ILE A 387 -1.88 4.90 -21.67
C ILE A 387 -3.27 4.32 -21.43
N ILE A 388 -3.87 3.71 -22.45
CA ILE A 388 -5.12 2.95 -22.30
C ILE A 388 -4.74 1.47 -22.23
N PHE A 389 -5.01 0.83 -21.10
CA PHE A 389 -5.00 -0.63 -21.00
C PHE A 389 -6.23 -1.18 -21.71
N ARG A 390 -6.03 -1.90 -22.82
CA ARG A 390 -7.09 -2.71 -23.42
C ARG A 390 -6.98 -4.12 -22.84
N LYS A 391 -8.02 -4.53 -22.11
CA LYS A 391 -8.15 -5.89 -21.57
C LYS A 391 -8.48 -6.83 -22.73
N GLU A 392 -7.51 -7.63 -23.18
CA GLU A 392 -7.77 -8.83 -23.98
C GLU A 392 -7.96 -10.04 -23.07
N ARG A 393 -8.68 -11.05 -23.57
CA ARG A 393 -9.28 -12.13 -22.76
C ARG A 393 -8.27 -13.13 -22.19
N ASP A 394 -7.00 -13.07 -22.59
CA ASP A 394 -5.99 -14.05 -22.23
C ASP A 394 -4.77 -13.39 -21.55
N GLY A 395 -4.90 -13.14 -20.24
CA GLY A 395 -3.81 -13.20 -19.24
C GLY A 395 -2.58 -12.29 -19.28
N GLU A 396 -2.16 -11.73 -20.41
CA GLU A 396 -0.90 -10.97 -20.52
C GLU A 396 -1.16 -9.50 -20.92
N GLN A 397 -0.69 -8.57 -20.08
CA GLN A 397 -0.73 -7.13 -20.37
C GLN A 397 0.52 -6.71 -21.13
N GLU A 398 0.47 -6.66 -22.46
CA GLU A 398 1.49 -5.94 -23.23
C GLU A 398 1.21 -4.43 -23.21
N LYS A 399 2.23 -3.62 -22.85
CA LYS A 399 2.21 -2.17 -23.05
C LYS A 399 2.31 -1.87 -24.55
N VAL A 400 1.17 -1.76 -25.22
CA VAL A 400 1.13 -1.29 -26.61
C VAL A 400 0.93 0.22 -26.65
N GLU A 401 1.98 0.98 -26.97
CA GLU A 401 1.85 2.40 -27.31
C GLU A 401 1.01 2.53 -28.60
N LEU A 402 -0.25 2.97 -28.47
CA LEU A 402 -1.09 3.24 -29.63
C LEU A 402 -0.48 4.40 -30.44
N LYS A 403 -0.19 4.14 -31.73
CA LYS A 403 -0.01 5.21 -32.71
C LYS A 403 -1.30 6.04 -32.73
N LEU A 404 -1.24 7.28 -32.23
CA LEU A 404 -2.33 8.25 -32.26
C LEU A 404 -3.02 8.25 -33.64
N THR A 405 -4.36 8.23 -33.66
CA THR A 405 -5.12 8.35 -34.91
C THR A 405 -4.86 9.70 -35.56
N GLU A 406 -4.84 9.78 -36.89
CA GLU A 406 -4.56 11.02 -37.65
C GLU A 406 -5.46 12.18 -37.19
N ARG A 407 -6.75 11.90 -36.89
CA ARG A 407 -7.71 12.87 -36.34
C ARG A 407 -7.34 13.43 -34.96
N GLN A 408 -6.70 12.64 -34.10
CA GLN A 408 -6.24 13.10 -32.79
C GLN A 408 -4.97 13.94 -32.90
N LEU A 409 -4.08 13.62 -33.85
CA LEU A 409 -2.89 14.41 -34.16
C LEU A 409 -3.25 15.79 -34.74
N GLU A 410 -4.28 15.86 -35.59
CA GLU A 410 -4.79 17.13 -36.12
C GLU A 410 -5.39 18.05 -35.06
N GLN A 411 -5.92 17.49 -33.97
CA GLN A 411 -6.52 18.26 -32.87
C GLN A 411 -5.51 18.69 -31.80
N MET A 412 -4.26 18.21 -31.84
CA MET A 412 -3.23 18.66 -30.92
C MET A 412 -2.76 20.06 -31.31
N LYS A 413 -3.01 21.04 -30.44
CA LYS A 413 -2.35 22.34 -30.54
C LYS A 413 -0.86 22.15 -30.26
N LEU A 414 -0.02 22.58 -31.18
CA LEU A 414 1.41 22.71 -30.93
C LEU A 414 1.63 23.89 -29.98
N GLY A 415 2.46 23.69 -28.96
CA GLY A 415 2.92 24.83 -28.15
C GLY A 415 3.93 25.67 -28.92
N ASP A 416 4.12 26.92 -28.50
CA ASP A 416 4.99 27.90 -29.17
C ASP A 416 6.41 27.37 -29.44
N HIS A 417 6.95 26.56 -28.53
CA HIS A 417 8.25 25.91 -28.68
C HIS A 417 8.35 24.97 -29.87
N ASP A 418 7.29 24.19 -30.11
CA ASP A 418 7.25 23.25 -31.23
C ASP A 418 7.05 24.02 -32.55
N TYR A 419 6.39 25.18 -32.51
CA TYR A 419 6.27 26.10 -33.63
C TYR A 419 7.62 26.74 -34.00
N LEU A 420 8.38 27.23 -33.01
CA LEU A 420 9.73 27.78 -33.22
C LEU A 420 10.69 26.72 -33.77
N LEU A 421 10.60 25.49 -33.26
CA LEU A 421 11.37 24.36 -33.77
C LEU A 421 10.96 23.98 -35.20
N ARG A 422 9.67 24.11 -35.55
CA ARG A 422 9.17 23.86 -36.91
C ARG A 422 9.65 24.90 -37.91
N GLU A 423 9.67 26.17 -37.54
CA GLU A 423 10.16 27.27 -38.39
C GLU A 423 11.68 27.32 -38.48
N GLY A 424 12.40 26.55 -37.67
CA GLY A 424 13.87 26.52 -37.65
C GLY A 424 14.49 27.71 -36.89
N ARG A 425 13.69 28.45 -36.13
CA ARG A 425 14.14 29.54 -35.24
C ARG A 425 14.67 28.99 -33.93
N VAL A 426 15.78 28.25 -34.01
CA VAL A 426 16.34 27.51 -32.86
C VAL A 426 16.95 28.43 -31.81
N GLN A 427 17.45 29.60 -32.19
CA GLN A 427 18.02 30.58 -31.25
C GLN A 427 16.94 31.18 -30.33
N GLU A 428 15.83 31.62 -30.91
CA GLU A 428 14.67 32.14 -30.16
C GLU A 428 14.06 31.06 -29.26
N LEU A 429 14.07 29.81 -29.71
CA LEU A 429 13.64 28.68 -28.89
C LEU A 429 14.53 28.50 -27.65
N VAL A 430 15.85 28.53 -27.82
CA VAL A 430 16.76 28.36 -26.69
C VAL A 430 16.72 29.55 -25.75
N SER A 431 16.64 30.79 -26.26
CA SER A 431 16.50 31.97 -25.41
C SER A 431 15.22 31.95 -24.58
N THR A 432 14.07 31.65 -25.20
CA THR A 432 12.78 31.58 -24.49
C THR A 432 12.77 30.51 -23.40
N ILE A 433 13.35 29.33 -23.66
CA ILE A 433 13.47 28.26 -22.67
C ILE A 433 14.43 28.66 -21.54
N LEU A 434 15.59 29.26 -21.86
CA LEU A 434 16.60 29.64 -20.88
C LEU A 434 16.20 30.83 -20.01
N LEU A 435 15.31 31.70 -20.49
CA LEU A 435 14.71 32.76 -19.67
C LEU A 435 13.62 32.21 -18.74
N LYS A 436 12.86 31.20 -19.20
CA LYS A 436 11.72 30.61 -18.46
C LYS A 436 12.02 29.22 -17.87
N ILE A 437 13.27 28.93 -17.47
CA ILE A 437 13.69 27.58 -17.00
C ILE A 437 12.83 27.05 -15.85
N LYS A 438 12.40 27.91 -14.92
CA LYS A 438 11.61 27.51 -13.75
C LYS A 438 10.24 26.96 -14.10
N ASN A 439 9.69 27.30 -15.26
CA ASN A 439 8.34 26.93 -15.67
C ASN A 439 8.30 25.56 -16.39
N TYR A 440 9.46 25.00 -16.74
CA TYR A 440 9.54 23.76 -17.50
C TYR A 440 10.14 22.64 -16.66
N SER A 441 9.61 21.42 -16.84
CA SER A 441 10.24 20.24 -16.25
C SER A 441 11.58 19.98 -16.93
N PHE A 442 12.52 19.42 -16.15
CA PHE A 442 13.88 19.14 -16.60
C PHE A 442 13.91 18.23 -17.83
N GLU A 443 13.08 17.19 -17.83
CA GLU A 443 12.97 16.19 -18.91
C GLU A 443 12.55 16.84 -20.24
N TYR A 444 11.71 17.87 -20.17
CA TYR A 444 11.27 18.61 -21.35
C TYR A 444 12.41 19.46 -21.93
N ILE A 445 13.16 20.18 -21.09
CA ILE A 445 14.30 21.00 -21.54
C ILE A 445 15.35 20.10 -22.22
N VAL A 446 15.66 18.96 -21.61
CA VAL A 446 16.58 17.99 -22.21
C VAL A 446 16.04 17.44 -23.53
N ALA A 447 14.73 17.22 -23.63
CA ALA A 447 14.12 16.79 -24.89
C ALA A 447 14.29 17.80 -26.03
N VAL A 448 14.19 19.09 -25.73
CA VAL A 448 14.45 20.13 -26.71
C VAL A 448 15.93 20.10 -27.14
N PHE A 449 16.87 20.03 -26.20
CA PHE A 449 18.30 19.92 -26.55
C PHE A 449 18.61 18.65 -27.34
N HIS A 450 17.95 17.54 -27.03
CA HIS A 450 18.07 16.29 -27.77
C HIS A 450 17.58 16.44 -29.23
N GLN A 451 16.45 17.11 -29.46
CA GLN A 451 15.95 17.38 -30.80
C GLN A 451 16.88 18.32 -31.58
N ILE A 452 17.43 19.35 -30.93
CA ILE A 452 18.43 20.25 -31.52
C ILE A 452 19.72 19.49 -31.87
N ARG A 453 20.15 18.56 -31.01
CA ARG A 453 21.31 17.67 -31.22
C ARG A 453 21.10 16.78 -32.44
N ILE A 454 19.95 16.11 -32.55
CA ILE A 454 19.60 15.25 -33.70
C ILE A 454 19.63 16.04 -35.01
N ARG A 455 19.18 17.30 -34.99
CA ARG A 455 19.19 18.21 -36.14
C ARG A 455 20.56 18.80 -36.46
N GLN A 456 21.59 18.51 -35.65
CA GLN A 456 22.94 19.07 -35.77
C GLN A 456 22.99 20.61 -35.72
N GLN A 457 21.96 21.24 -35.13
CA GLN A 457 21.83 22.70 -35.04
C GLN A 457 22.33 23.26 -33.71
N LEU A 458 23.03 22.44 -32.91
CA LEU A 458 23.43 22.80 -31.54
C LEU A 458 24.43 23.96 -31.49
N LYS A 459 25.36 24.04 -32.46
CA LYS A 459 26.29 25.20 -32.59
C LYS A 459 25.55 26.49 -32.94
N LEU A 460 24.54 26.43 -33.81
CA LEU A 460 23.72 27.57 -34.21
C LEU A 460 22.79 28.03 -33.08
N ALA A 461 22.24 27.08 -32.33
CA ALA A 461 21.33 27.34 -31.22
C ALA A 461 22.02 28.06 -30.06
N LEU A 462 23.28 27.71 -29.80
CA LEU A 462 24.06 28.25 -28.68
C LEU A 462 24.96 29.42 -29.08
N SER A 463 24.98 29.79 -30.38
CA SER A 463 25.67 30.99 -30.82
C SER A 463 24.85 32.22 -30.44
N ASN A 464 25.52 33.26 -29.93
CA ASN A 464 24.94 34.56 -29.57
C ASN A 464 23.98 34.57 -28.37
N LEU A 465 24.14 33.64 -27.43
CA LEU A 465 23.49 33.74 -26.12
C LEU A 465 23.95 35.00 -25.36
N GLU A 466 22.99 35.65 -24.72
CA GLU A 466 23.21 36.80 -23.84
C GLU A 466 23.79 36.40 -22.49
N ARG A 467 24.26 37.38 -21.71
CA ARG A 467 24.87 37.15 -20.40
C ARG A 467 23.95 36.40 -19.43
N PHE A 468 22.68 36.78 -19.34
CA PHE A 468 21.73 36.14 -18.43
C PHE A 468 21.41 34.70 -18.84
N GLU A 469 21.26 34.45 -20.13
CA GLU A 469 21.02 33.12 -20.69
C GLU A 469 22.19 32.17 -20.43
N LEU A 470 23.43 32.65 -20.57
CA LEU A 470 24.62 31.87 -20.25
C LEU A 470 24.69 31.49 -18.76
N VAL A 471 24.36 32.41 -17.86
CA VAL A 471 24.33 32.11 -16.42
C VAL A 471 23.25 31.06 -16.13
N ASN A 472 22.05 31.24 -16.67
CA ASN A 472 20.93 30.30 -16.49
C ASN A 472 21.25 28.92 -17.07
N LEU A 473 21.89 28.86 -18.24
CA LEU A 473 22.34 27.62 -18.86
C LEU A 473 23.38 26.90 -18.01
N PHE A 474 24.43 27.60 -17.55
CA PHE A 474 25.42 26.97 -16.68
C PHE A 474 24.83 26.55 -15.34
N GLN A 475 23.91 27.31 -14.75
CA GLN A 475 23.20 26.90 -13.54
C GLN A 475 22.34 25.65 -13.78
N PHE A 476 21.61 25.60 -14.88
CA PHE A 476 20.85 24.43 -15.29
C PHE A 476 21.75 23.21 -15.47
N LEU A 477 22.87 23.36 -16.18
CA LEU A 477 23.84 22.28 -16.38
C LEU A 477 24.44 21.81 -15.05
N THR A 478 24.78 22.74 -14.14
CA THR A 478 25.34 22.38 -12.81
C THR A 478 24.39 21.56 -11.96
N ASN A 479 23.09 21.86 -11.99
CA ASN A 479 22.10 21.14 -11.19
C ASN A 479 21.81 19.75 -11.74
N ASN A 480 21.98 19.57 -13.07
CA ASN A 480 21.49 18.39 -13.76
C ASN A 480 22.58 17.40 -14.21
N ILE A 481 23.86 17.75 -14.07
CA ILE A 481 24.97 16.88 -14.51
C ILE A 481 25.05 15.54 -13.75
N GLY A 482 24.46 15.47 -12.57
CA GLY A 482 24.37 14.22 -11.78
C GLY A 482 23.42 13.17 -12.39
N ASN A 483 22.55 13.57 -13.34
CA ASN A 483 21.63 12.64 -14.00
C ASN A 483 22.36 11.88 -15.12
N LYS A 484 22.77 10.65 -14.82
CA LYS A 484 23.54 9.79 -15.75
C LYS A 484 22.86 9.56 -17.11
N GLN A 485 21.53 9.52 -17.15
CA GLN A 485 20.78 9.20 -18.38
C GLN A 485 20.89 10.29 -19.45
N PHE A 486 20.90 11.55 -19.01
CA PHE A 486 20.96 12.70 -19.91
C PHE A 486 22.37 13.29 -20.01
N PHE A 487 23.34 12.66 -19.36
CA PHE A 487 24.71 13.15 -19.30
C PHE A 487 25.31 13.36 -20.69
N ASP A 488 25.09 12.45 -21.63
CA ASP A 488 25.63 12.58 -22.99
C ASP A 488 25.12 13.85 -23.71
N ILE A 489 23.84 14.17 -23.54
CA ILE A 489 23.22 15.35 -24.17
C ILE A 489 23.73 16.62 -23.49
N LEU A 490 23.76 16.62 -22.15
CA LEU A 490 24.23 17.77 -21.36
C LEU A 490 25.72 18.02 -21.57
N TYR A 491 26.52 16.96 -21.70
CA TYR A 491 27.94 17.01 -22.00
C TYR A 491 28.19 17.65 -23.36
N ASP A 492 27.47 17.24 -24.40
CA ASP A 492 27.60 17.85 -25.74
C ASP A 492 27.27 19.35 -25.70
N VAL A 493 26.22 19.75 -24.95
CA VAL A 493 25.88 21.17 -24.75
C VAL A 493 27.01 21.92 -24.02
N ILE A 494 27.61 21.34 -22.99
CA ILE A 494 28.75 21.92 -22.26
C ILE A 494 29.95 22.08 -23.21
N VAL A 495 30.31 21.05 -23.96
CA VAL A 495 31.47 21.09 -24.87
C VAL A 495 31.28 22.16 -25.94
N VAL A 496 30.11 22.20 -26.59
CA VAL A 496 29.85 23.19 -27.65
C VAL A 496 29.77 24.61 -27.10
N THR A 497 29.15 24.83 -25.93
CA THR A 497 29.15 26.16 -25.31
C THR A 497 30.55 26.63 -24.95
N LEU A 498 31.39 25.76 -24.38
CA LEU A 498 32.77 26.11 -24.08
C LEU A 498 33.55 26.41 -25.37
N GLU A 499 33.43 25.58 -26.41
CA GLU A 499 34.12 25.79 -27.70
C GLU A 499 33.82 27.17 -28.30
N ILE A 500 32.55 27.60 -28.29
CA ILE A 500 32.11 28.89 -28.85
C ILE A 500 32.61 30.08 -28.01
N TYR A 501 32.58 29.95 -26.68
CA TYR A 501 32.82 31.08 -25.78
C TYR A 501 34.25 31.16 -25.22
N VAL A 502 35.13 30.18 -25.52
CA VAL A 502 36.54 30.19 -25.10
C VAL A 502 37.29 31.44 -25.56
N GLN A 503 36.99 31.97 -26.75
CA GLN A 503 37.69 33.13 -27.31
C GLN A 503 37.10 34.49 -26.86
N LYS A 504 35.91 34.50 -26.24
CA LYS A 504 35.22 35.74 -25.85
C LYS A 504 35.52 36.11 -24.39
N PRO A 505 35.70 37.39 -24.05
CA PRO A 505 35.88 37.80 -22.66
C PRO A 505 34.61 37.52 -21.84
N LEU A 506 34.69 36.55 -20.94
CA LEU A 506 33.57 36.14 -20.08
C LEU A 506 33.40 37.09 -18.88
N HIS A 507 32.16 37.51 -18.64
CA HIS A 507 31.77 38.28 -17.46
C HIS A 507 32.03 37.49 -16.16
N ARG A 508 32.20 38.21 -15.03
CA ARG A 508 32.50 37.63 -13.72
C ARG A 508 31.51 36.55 -13.27
N ASP A 509 30.22 36.73 -13.54
CA ASP A 509 29.17 35.81 -13.08
C ASP A 509 29.19 34.50 -13.86
N VAL A 510 29.38 34.57 -15.18
CA VAL A 510 29.52 33.38 -16.04
C VAL A 510 30.76 32.59 -15.60
N ARG A 511 31.86 33.27 -15.30
CA ARG A 511 33.08 32.63 -14.78
C ARG A 511 32.83 31.94 -13.44
N ASN A 512 32.03 32.52 -12.56
CA ASN A 512 31.68 31.88 -11.29
C ASN A 512 30.81 30.64 -11.51
N ALA A 513 29.85 30.67 -12.44
CA ALA A 513 29.03 29.53 -12.79
C ALA A 513 29.88 28.38 -13.39
N VAL A 514 30.84 28.69 -14.27
CA VAL A 514 31.78 27.70 -14.82
C VAL A 514 32.68 27.09 -13.73
N ARG A 515 33.16 27.89 -12.77
CA ARG A 515 33.91 27.37 -11.61
C ARG A 515 33.07 26.47 -10.73
N LEU A 516 31.78 26.76 -10.58
CA LEU A 516 30.85 25.92 -9.83
C LEU A 516 30.63 24.59 -10.55
N LEU A 517 30.48 24.61 -11.88
CA LEU A 517 30.43 23.41 -12.72
C LEU A 517 31.68 22.55 -12.57
N GLN A 518 32.87 23.17 -12.60
CA GLN A 518 34.13 22.45 -12.40
C GLN A 518 34.15 21.72 -11.04
N LYS A 519 33.78 22.42 -9.95
CA LYS A 519 33.75 21.82 -8.60
C LYS A 519 32.79 20.64 -8.50
N ILE A 520 31.63 20.71 -9.16
CA ILE A 520 30.63 19.63 -9.15
C ILE A 520 31.14 18.45 -9.98
N LEU A 521 31.75 18.72 -11.14
CA LEU A 521 32.35 17.69 -11.99
C LEU A 521 33.47 16.93 -11.27
N ASP A 522 34.33 17.64 -10.52
CA ASP A 522 35.39 17.03 -9.71
C ASP A 522 34.80 16.09 -8.63
N LYS A 523 33.72 16.52 -7.96
CA LYS A 523 33.00 15.69 -6.98
C LYS A 523 32.36 14.46 -7.63
N GLU A 524 31.78 14.61 -8.82
CA GLU A 524 31.14 13.51 -9.54
C GLU A 524 32.18 12.48 -10.01
N ILE A 525 33.35 12.94 -10.48
CA ILE A 525 34.48 12.06 -10.81
C ILE A 525 34.94 11.28 -9.57
N GLU A 526 35.02 11.94 -8.40
CA GLU A 526 35.36 11.27 -7.15
C GLU A 526 34.28 10.23 -6.74
N ALA A 527 32.99 10.58 -6.89
CA ALA A 527 31.88 9.67 -6.61
C ALA A 527 31.90 8.45 -7.54
N GLN A 528 32.18 8.63 -8.82
CA GLN A 528 32.32 7.53 -9.79
C GLN A 528 33.50 6.61 -9.45
N LYS A 529 34.65 7.18 -9.04
CA LYS A 529 35.79 6.38 -8.56
C LYS A 529 35.43 5.54 -7.33
N LYS A 530 34.68 6.12 -6.39
CA LYS A 530 34.18 5.39 -5.21
C LYS A 530 33.20 4.27 -5.60
N LEU A 531 32.29 4.54 -6.53
CA LEU A 531 31.35 3.53 -7.03
C LEU A 531 32.07 2.37 -7.73
N LEU A 532 33.07 2.65 -8.57
CA LEU A 532 33.88 1.61 -9.21
C LEU A 532 34.62 0.76 -8.19
N ARG A 533 35.17 1.38 -7.14
CA ARG A 533 35.82 0.65 -6.03
C ARG A 533 34.83 -0.26 -5.29
N ASN A 534 33.63 0.24 -4.99
CA ASN A 534 32.58 -0.53 -4.31
C ASN A 534 32.05 -1.66 -5.20
N GLY A 535 31.89 -1.41 -6.51
CA GLY A 535 31.50 -2.41 -7.49
C GLY A 535 32.53 -3.55 -7.56
N GLY A 536 33.82 -3.21 -7.65
CA GLY A 536 34.90 -4.19 -7.58
C GLY A 536 34.89 -5.00 -6.27
N LEU A 537 34.66 -4.35 -5.12
CA LEU A 537 34.53 -5.05 -3.84
C LEU A 537 33.33 -6.01 -3.83
N PHE A 538 32.20 -5.60 -4.39
CA PHE A 538 31.00 -6.44 -4.46
C PHE A 538 31.20 -7.64 -5.40
N GLU A 539 31.87 -7.45 -6.53
CA GLU A 539 32.26 -8.56 -7.41
C GLU A 539 33.22 -9.52 -6.72
N MET A 540 34.20 -9.02 -5.97
CA MET A 540 35.09 -9.85 -5.16
C MET A 540 34.30 -10.65 -4.11
N MET A 541 33.34 -10.03 -3.41
CA MET A 541 32.48 -10.76 -2.45
C MET A 541 31.58 -11.79 -3.15
N LYS A 542 31.02 -11.47 -4.32
CA LYS A 542 30.19 -12.38 -5.09
C LYS A 542 31.00 -13.60 -5.55
N ASN A 543 32.23 -13.38 -6.01
CA ASN A 543 33.15 -14.45 -6.40
C ASN A 543 33.63 -15.24 -5.19
N GLY A 544 33.92 -14.59 -4.06
CA GLY A 544 34.26 -15.24 -2.79
C GLY A 544 33.14 -16.16 -2.29
N ASN A 545 31.88 -15.72 -2.36
CA ASN A 545 30.73 -16.55 -2.00
C ASN A 545 30.51 -17.74 -2.94
N LYS A 546 30.73 -17.57 -4.25
CA LYS A 546 30.70 -18.69 -5.21
C LYS A 546 31.78 -19.73 -4.89
N ASN A 547 32.99 -19.28 -4.55
CA ASN A 547 34.09 -20.17 -4.16
C ASN A 547 33.77 -20.88 -2.83
N ASN A 548 33.20 -20.18 -1.84
CA ASN A 548 32.78 -20.82 -0.59
C ASN A 548 31.64 -21.83 -0.77
N LEU A 549 30.70 -21.57 -1.68
CA LEU A 549 29.63 -22.53 -2.01
C LEU A 549 30.15 -23.75 -2.77
N THR A 550 31.17 -23.59 -3.61
CA THR A 550 31.82 -24.71 -4.30
C THR A 550 32.64 -25.55 -3.33
N VAL A 551 33.45 -24.93 -2.46
CA VAL A 551 34.19 -25.63 -1.39
C VAL A 551 33.22 -26.38 -0.46
N LYS A 552 32.12 -25.76 -0.01
CA LYS A 552 31.12 -26.46 0.81
C LYS A 552 30.40 -27.60 0.07
N LYS A 553 30.25 -27.50 -1.25
CA LYS A 553 29.70 -28.61 -2.06
C LYS A 553 30.71 -29.76 -2.17
N GLU A 554 31.98 -29.45 -2.37
CA GLU A 554 33.06 -30.45 -2.39
C GLU A 554 33.23 -31.14 -1.03
N GLU A 555 33.18 -30.39 0.07
CA GLU A 555 33.20 -30.96 1.42
C GLU A 555 31.99 -31.89 1.66
N LYS A 556 30.78 -31.48 1.24
CA LYS A 556 29.59 -32.35 1.32
C LYS A 556 29.69 -33.60 0.46
N LEU A 557 30.37 -33.53 -0.68
CA LEU A 557 30.60 -34.68 -1.54
C LEU A 557 31.61 -35.65 -0.90
N LYS A 558 32.69 -35.14 -0.33
CA LYS A 558 33.66 -35.95 0.43
C LYS A 558 33.02 -36.65 1.62
N VAL A 559 32.21 -35.93 2.41
CA VAL A 559 31.48 -36.54 3.54
C VAL A 559 30.50 -37.61 3.06
N LYS A 560 29.82 -37.41 1.92
CA LYS A 560 28.97 -38.45 1.32
C LYS A 560 29.74 -39.67 0.84
N GLU A 561 30.93 -39.48 0.27
CA GLU A 561 31.81 -40.58 -0.13
C GLU A 561 32.35 -41.33 1.09
N GLU A 562 32.71 -40.63 2.16
CA GLU A 562 33.11 -41.25 3.43
C GLU A 562 31.98 -42.06 4.07
N ILE A 563 30.75 -41.52 4.10
CA ILE A 563 29.57 -42.26 4.60
C ILE A 563 29.33 -43.51 3.77
N LYS A 564 29.37 -43.42 2.44
CA LYS A 564 29.25 -44.60 1.56
C LYS A 564 30.33 -45.64 1.81
N ASN A 565 31.57 -45.21 2.06
CA ASN A 565 32.67 -46.13 2.36
C ASN A 565 32.49 -46.81 3.73
N VAL A 566 31.86 -46.14 4.69
CA VAL A 566 31.49 -46.75 5.98
C VAL A 566 30.35 -47.76 5.79
N GLU A 567 29.29 -47.38 5.08
CA GLU A 567 28.16 -48.30 4.76
C GLU A 567 28.65 -49.55 3.99
N MET A 568 29.60 -49.39 3.05
CA MET A 568 30.19 -50.52 2.34
C MET A 568 31.00 -51.45 3.26
N LYS A 569 31.69 -50.91 4.27
CA LYS A 569 32.43 -51.71 5.25
C LYS A 569 31.50 -52.43 6.23
N GLU A 570 30.44 -51.76 6.67
CA GLU A 570 29.41 -52.39 7.52
C GLU A 570 28.74 -53.55 6.76
N ASN A 571 28.44 -53.39 5.47
CA ASN A 571 27.91 -54.48 4.65
C ASN A 571 28.92 -55.63 4.46
N GLU A 572 30.22 -55.35 4.28
CA GLU A 572 31.26 -56.39 4.21
C GLU A 572 31.45 -57.14 5.53
N GLU A 573 31.24 -56.48 6.68
CA GLU A 573 31.26 -57.10 8.00
C GLU A 573 30.01 -57.95 8.25
N GLU A 574 28.81 -57.49 7.85
CA GLU A 574 27.56 -58.26 7.90
C GLU A 574 27.62 -59.52 7.00
N ASP A 575 28.13 -59.39 5.78
CA ASP A 575 28.35 -60.53 4.87
C ASP A 575 29.34 -61.56 5.47
N GLY A 576 30.33 -61.08 6.23
CA GLY A 576 31.30 -61.92 6.94
C GLY A 576 30.69 -62.70 8.11
N GLU A 577 29.76 -62.10 8.84
CA GLU A 577 29.03 -62.75 9.94
C GLU A 577 28.04 -63.81 9.42
N GLU A 578 27.32 -63.53 8.32
CA GLU A 578 26.45 -64.54 7.68
C GLU A 578 27.24 -65.77 7.22
N ASP A 579 28.44 -65.55 6.67
CA ASP A 579 29.35 -66.60 6.23
C ASP A 579 29.89 -67.47 7.39
N GLU A 580 30.02 -66.90 8.60
CA GLU A 580 30.39 -67.65 9.81
C GLU A 580 29.20 -68.45 10.37
N GLU A 581 28.00 -67.87 10.35
CA GLU A 581 26.77 -68.56 10.74
C GLU A 581 26.46 -69.77 9.84
N GLU A 582 26.65 -69.64 8.52
CA GLU A 582 26.49 -70.77 7.59
C GLU A 582 27.51 -71.90 7.87
N LYS A 583 28.77 -71.56 8.20
CA LYS A 583 29.80 -72.54 8.57
C LYS A 583 29.48 -73.24 9.89
N GLU A 584 28.91 -72.54 10.86
CA GLU A 584 28.39 -73.05 12.13
C GLU A 584 27.22 -74.03 11.94
N GLU A 585 26.24 -73.65 11.12
CA GLU A 585 25.12 -74.46 10.64
C GLU A 585 25.59 -75.76 10.00
N GLU A 586 26.58 -75.68 9.11
CA GLU A 586 27.14 -76.83 8.41
C GLU A 586 27.87 -77.80 9.37
N LYS A 587 28.61 -77.26 10.35
CA LYS A 587 29.21 -78.03 11.44
C LYS A 587 28.15 -78.72 12.31
N LYS A 588 27.04 -78.06 12.62
CA LYS A 588 25.88 -78.63 13.35
C LYS A 588 25.21 -79.75 12.53
N LYS A 589 25.03 -79.57 11.21
CA LYS A 589 24.55 -80.62 10.28
C LYS A 589 25.49 -81.83 10.22
N LYS A 590 26.82 -81.62 10.15
CA LYS A 590 27.84 -82.70 10.22
C LYS A 590 27.80 -83.46 11.55
N LYS A 591 27.64 -82.76 12.70
CA LYS A 591 27.44 -83.39 14.02
C LYS A 591 26.15 -84.21 14.09
N ARG A 592 25.04 -83.72 13.51
CA ARG A 592 23.77 -84.47 13.41
C ARG A 592 23.90 -85.74 12.54
N ARG A 593 24.62 -85.67 11.42
CA ARG A 593 24.94 -86.85 10.59
C ARG A 593 25.79 -87.89 11.36
N ARG A 594 26.79 -87.46 12.12
CA ARG A 594 27.59 -88.36 13.00
C ARG A 594 26.75 -89.00 14.11
N ARG A 595 25.81 -88.28 14.72
CA ARG A 595 24.87 -88.83 15.72
C ARG A 595 23.91 -89.86 15.11
N ARG A 596 23.40 -89.62 13.88
CA ARG A 596 22.59 -90.61 13.14
C ARG A 596 23.40 -91.86 12.76
N GLY A 597 24.68 -91.70 12.39
CA GLY A 597 25.60 -92.82 12.16
C GLY A 597 25.86 -93.67 13.42
N ARG A 598 26.03 -93.03 14.59
CA ARG A 598 26.18 -93.75 15.88
C ARG A 598 24.89 -94.45 16.32
N LYS A 599 23.70 -93.85 16.10
CA LYS A 599 22.42 -94.52 16.37
C LYS A 599 22.20 -95.74 15.46
N ARG A 600 22.58 -95.67 14.18
CA ARG A 600 22.53 -96.84 13.27
C ARG A 600 23.51 -97.95 13.66
N ARG A 601 24.70 -97.62 14.18
CA ARG A 601 25.65 -98.62 14.71
C ARG A 601 25.17 -99.27 16.02
N ARG A 602 24.53 -98.52 16.92
CA ARG A 602 23.91 -99.09 18.14
C ARG A 602 22.73 -100.01 17.83
N MET A 603 21.92 -99.70 16.81
CA MET A 603 20.81 -100.56 16.36
C MET A 603 21.29 -101.85 15.66
N LYS A 604 22.50 -101.89 15.11
CA LYS A 604 23.08 -103.11 14.51
C LYS A 604 23.75 -104.04 15.53
N ASN A 605 24.19 -103.55 16.69
CA ASN A 605 24.86 -104.34 17.74
C ASN A 605 23.92 -104.92 18.81
N GLN A 606 22.59 -104.81 18.67
CA GLN A 606 21.62 -105.48 19.56
C GLN A 606 20.73 -106.50 18.82
N LYS A 607 20.99 -106.74 17.53
CA LYS A 607 20.40 -107.84 16.74
C LYS A 607 21.43 -108.94 16.43
N SER A 608 22.46 -109.07 17.27
CA SER A 608 23.51 -110.10 17.20
C SER A 608 23.64 -110.80 18.55
#